data_AF-W1YKG6-F1
#
_entry.id   AF-W1YKG6-F1
#
_cell.length_a   1.000
_cell.length_b   1.000
_cell.length_c   1.000
_cell.angle_alpha   90.00
_cell.angle_beta   90.00
_cell.angle_gamma   90.00
#
_symmetry.space_group_name_H-M   'P 1'
#
loop_
_entity.id
_entity.type
_entity.pdbx_description
1 polymer ?
#
loop_
_entity_poly.entity_id
_entity_poly.type
_entity_poly.pdbx_seq_one_letter_code
_entity_poly.pdbx_strand_id
1 'polypeptide(L)'
;FFSLKNIKIVNNDILTKTEVKNLSNINTGKNLFSYDIEKIKTNINKSKYIEYVKVKRRIPNSIIIDVKEKPIGCVLKDKGDNYYYVSENLCYMDKVERENIKSNCIIVKSDFSIK
;
A
#
# COMPACT_ATOMS: atom_id res chain seq x y z
N PHE A 1 -2.35 -24.88 -19.97
CA PHE A 1 -2.11 -24.82 -18.52
C PHE A 1 -2.41 -23.42 -18.00
N PHE A 2 -3.14 -23.27 -16.88
CA PHE A 2 -3.51 -21.97 -16.30
C PHE A 2 -2.37 -21.37 -15.48
N SER A 3 -1.25 -21.01 -16.12
CA SER A 3 -0.13 -20.34 -15.44
C SER A 3 -0.43 -18.84 -15.29
N LEU A 4 -0.12 -18.28 -14.11
CA LEU A 4 -0.21 -16.84 -13.86
C LEU A 4 0.88 -16.10 -14.66
N LYS A 5 0.45 -15.31 -15.63
CA LYS A 5 1.32 -14.49 -16.48
C LYS A 5 1.26 -13.01 -16.13
N ASN A 6 0.10 -12.51 -15.70
CA ASN A 6 -0.10 -11.08 -15.45
C ASN A 6 -0.66 -10.80 -14.06
N ILE A 7 -0.06 -9.85 -13.36
CA ILE A 7 -0.59 -9.29 -12.11
C ILE A 7 -0.94 -7.84 -12.41
N LYS A 8 -2.23 -7.52 -12.43
CA LYS A 8 -2.72 -6.17 -12.68
C LYS A 8 -3.10 -5.52 -11.34
N ILE A 9 -2.47 -4.39 -11.04
CA ILE A 9 -2.77 -3.58 -9.86
C ILE A 9 -3.44 -2.28 -10.32
N VAL A 10 -4.55 -1.92 -9.69
CA VAL A 10 -5.36 -0.73 -10.02
C VAL A 10 -5.72 0.03 -8.74
N ASN A 11 -6.02 1.33 -8.91
CA ASN A 11 -6.41 2.27 -7.85
C ASN A 11 -5.35 2.45 -6.74
N ASN A 12 -4.07 2.37 -7.13
CA ASN A 12 -2.90 2.51 -6.26
C ASN A 12 -2.25 3.91 -6.46
N ASP A 13 -2.85 4.95 -5.91
CA ASP A 13 -2.40 6.33 -6.14
C ASP A 13 -1.25 6.73 -5.18
N ILE A 14 -1.19 6.12 -4.01
CA ILE A 14 -0.20 6.36 -2.95
C ILE A 14 0.93 5.32 -3.02
N LEU A 15 0.57 4.02 -2.96
CA LEU A 15 1.54 2.93 -3.09
C LEU A 15 1.84 2.69 -4.57
N THR A 16 3.10 2.41 -4.85
CA THR A 16 3.52 1.94 -6.16
C THR A 16 2.98 0.53 -6.43
N LYS A 17 2.83 0.19 -7.71
CA LYS A 17 2.48 -1.19 -8.12
C LYS A 17 3.46 -2.21 -7.56
N THR A 18 4.74 -1.87 -7.45
CA THR A 18 5.76 -2.76 -6.90
C THR A 18 5.55 -3.01 -5.41
N GLU A 19 5.22 -1.99 -4.61
CA GLU A 19 4.91 -2.16 -3.19
C GLU A 19 3.69 -3.06 -2.98
N VAL A 20 2.59 -2.81 -3.71
CA VAL A 20 1.39 -3.65 -3.62
C VAL A 20 1.69 -5.09 -4.08
N LYS A 21 2.50 -5.28 -5.14
CA LYS A 21 2.94 -6.60 -5.59
C LYS A 21 3.76 -7.30 -4.50
N ASN A 22 4.69 -6.61 -3.85
CA ASN A 22 5.52 -7.19 -2.79
C ASN A 22 4.66 -7.59 -1.58
N LEU A 23 3.71 -6.74 -1.18
CA LEU A 23 2.73 -7.05 -0.13
C LEU A 23 1.89 -8.28 -0.47
N SER A 24 1.50 -8.45 -1.74
CA SER A 24 0.67 -9.58 -2.18
C SER A 24 1.37 -10.94 -2.07
N ASN A 25 2.71 -10.96 -2.07
CA ASN A 25 3.55 -12.16 -2.04
C ASN A 25 3.18 -13.21 -3.11
N ILE A 26 2.91 -12.75 -4.34
CA ILE A 26 2.66 -13.61 -5.51
C ILE A 26 3.65 -13.33 -6.64
N ASN A 27 3.88 -14.33 -7.46
CA ASN A 27 4.87 -14.31 -8.53
C ASN A 27 4.28 -14.93 -9.80
N THR A 28 4.76 -14.53 -10.97
CA THR A 28 4.35 -15.17 -12.23
C THR A 28 4.96 -16.57 -12.37
N GLY A 29 4.44 -17.37 -13.30
CA GLY A 29 4.97 -18.70 -13.65
C GLY A 29 4.35 -19.87 -12.88
N LYS A 30 3.75 -19.64 -11.70
CA LYS A 30 3.01 -20.68 -10.96
C LYS A 30 1.58 -20.85 -11.47
N ASN A 31 0.92 -21.94 -11.07
CA ASN A 31 -0.48 -22.18 -11.39
C ASN A 31 -1.40 -21.08 -10.80
N LEU A 32 -2.30 -20.53 -11.61
CA LEU A 32 -3.23 -19.47 -11.23
C LEU A 32 -4.16 -19.89 -10.08
N PHE A 33 -4.53 -21.16 -10.02
CA PHE A 33 -5.44 -21.69 -9.00
C PHE A 33 -4.73 -22.09 -7.70
N SER A 34 -3.39 -22.21 -7.68
CA SER A 34 -2.65 -22.49 -6.44
C SER A 34 -2.55 -21.29 -5.50
N TYR A 35 -2.91 -20.09 -5.96
CA TYR A 35 -2.90 -18.89 -5.14
C TYR A 35 -4.11 -18.81 -4.23
N ASP A 36 -3.91 -18.70 -2.91
CA ASP A 36 -4.99 -18.41 -1.97
C ASP A 36 -5.34 -16.91 -2.01
N ILE A 37 -6.57 -16.62 -2.46
CA ILE A 37 -7.06 -15.24 -2.64
C ILE A 37 -7.22 -14.52 -1.29
N GLU A 38 -7.65 -15.22 -0.25
CA GLU A 38 -7.85 -14.61 1.07
C GLU A 38 -6.50 -14.35 1.75
N LYS A 39 -5.52 -15.23 1.54
CA LYS A 39 -4.14 -14.98 1.99
C LYS A 39 -3.53 -13.76 1.31
N ILE A 40 -3.75 -13.56 0.01
CA ILE A 40 -3.29 -12.37 -0.71
C ILE A 40 -3.92 -11.12 -0.12
N LYS A 41 -5.25 -11.10 0.05
CA LYS A 41 -5.96 -9.97 0.67
C LYS A 41 -5.42 -9.66 2.07
N THR A 42 -5.26 -10.70 2.89
CA THR A 42 -4.73 -10.59 4.26
C THR A 42 -3.34 -9.97 4.28
N ASN A 43 -2.45 -10.38 3.38
CA ASN A 43 -1.10 -9.82 3.34
C ASN A 43 -1.10 -8.35 2.93
N ILE A 44 -1.93 -7.96 1.94
CA ILE A 44 -2.02 -6.57 1.48
C ILE A 44 -2.64 -5.67 2.57
N ASN A 45 -3.69 -6.14 3.25
CA ASN A 45 -4.37 -5.40 4.32
C ASN A 45 -3.51 -5.15 5.57
N LYS A 46 -2.34 -5.80 5.70
CA LYS A 46 -1.37 -5.46 6.77
C LYS A 46 -0.76 -4.07 6.57
N SER A 47 -0.77 -3.54 5.35
CA SER A 47 -0.30 -2.18 5.09
C SER A 47 -1.24 -1.16 5.71
N LYS A 48 -0.69 -0.19 6.45
CA LYS A 48 -1.45 0.91 7.04
C LYS A 48 -2.07 1.83 5.98
N TYR A 49 -1.52 1.83 4.77
CA TYR A 49 -2.01 2.58 3.62
C TYR A 49 -3.23 1.94 2.95
N ILE A 50 -3.63 0.73 3.32
CA ILE A 50 -4.77 0.04 2.71
C ILE A 50 -5.99 0.13 3.62
N GLU A 51 -7.12 0.57 3.06
CA GLU A 51 -8.44 0.50 3.71
C GLU A 51 -9.09 -0.86 3.43
N TYR A 52 -9.14 -1.28 2.17
CA TYR A 52 -9.50 -2.65 1.79
C TYR A 52 -8.88 -3.03 0.44
N VAL A 53 -8.92 -4.33 0.13
CA VAL A 53 -8.47 -4.87 -1.16
C VAL A 53 -9.44 -5.89 -1.73
N LYS A 54 -9.69 -5.81 -3.04
CA LYS A 54 -10.41 -6.81 -3.83
C LYS A 54 -9.41 -7.54 -4.71
N VAL A 55 -9.44 -8.86 -4.66
CA VAL A 55 -8.55 -9.71 -5.46
C VAL A 55 -9.42 -10.67 -6.26
N LYS A 56 -9.24 -10.68 -7.58
CA LYS A 56 -9.99 -11.56 -8.49
C LYS A 56 -9.08 -12.21 -9.51
N ARG A 57 -9.34 -13.48 -9.81
CA ARG A 57 -8.72 -14.16 -10.95
C ARG A 57 -9.40 -13.69 -12.23
N ARG A 58 -8.61 -13.39 -13.25
CA ARG A 58 -9.05 -13.20 -14.63
C ARG A 58 -8.43 -14.30 -15.47
N ILE A 59 -9.27 -15.30 -15.77
CA ILE A 59 -8.91 -16.46 -16.56
C ILE A 59 -8.51 -16.01 -17.98
N PRO A 60 -7.52 -16.66 -18.62
CA PRO A 60 -6.84 -17.88 -18.17
C PRO A 60 -5.58 -17.68 -17.31
N ASN A 61 -5.08 -16.47 -17.12
CA ASN A 61 -3.68 -16.30 -16.71
C ASN A 61 -3.38 -15.04 -15.88
N SER A 62 -4.38 -14.41 -15.28
CA SER A 62 -4.21 -13.11 -14.64
C SER A 62 -4.83 -13.05 -13.24
N ILE A 63 -4.23 -12.25 -12.35
CA ILE A 63 -4.84 -11.80 -11.10
C ILE A 63 -4.95 -10.29 -11.15
N ILE A 64 -6.13 -9.76 -10.79
CA ILE A 64 -6.37 -8.32 -10.62
C ILE A 64 -6.45 -8.05 -9.13
N ILE A 65 -5.62 -7.13 -8.66
CA ILE A 65 -5.60 -6.57 -7.31
C ILE A 65 -6.11 -5.13 -7.44
N ASP A 66 -7.24 -4.86 -6.81
CA ASP A 66 -7.90 -3.56 -6.78
C ASP A 66 -7.88 -3.08 -5.33
N VAL A 67 -7.09 -2.04 -5.06
CA VAL A 67 -6.88 -1.51 -3.71
C VAL A 67 -7.73 -0.27 -3.49
N LYS A 68 -8.22 -0.09 -2.26
CA LYS A 68 -8.64 1.21 -1.77
C LYS A 68 -7.63 1.66 -0.74
N GLU A 69 -6.93 2.74 -1.03
CA GLU A 69 -5.91 3.30 -0.17
C GLU A 69 -6.49 4.34 0.80
N LYS A 70 -5.84 4.48 1.96
CA LYS A 70 -6.17 5.52 2.93
C LYS A 70 -5.42 6.81 2.55
N PRO A 71 -6.12 7.95 2.41
CA PRO A 71 -5.48 9.21 2.10
C PRO A 71 -4.52 9.64 3.22
N ILE A 72 -3.42 10.27 2.80
CA ILE A 72 -2.51 10.97 3.69
C ILE A 72 -3.13 12.33 3.98
N GLY A 73 -3.50 12.58 5.24
CA GLY A 73 -4.07 13.86 5.65
C GLY A 73 -3.00 14.93 5.83
N CYS A 74 -1.89 14.58 6.49
CA CYS A 74 -0.78 15.50 6.71
C CYS A 74 0.55 14.78 6.97
N VAL A 75 1.62 15.56 6.99
CA VAL A 75 2.95 15.14 7.46
C VAL A 75 3.25 15.86 8.76
N LEU A 76 3.45 15.11 9.84
CA LEU A 76 3.94 15.68 11.09
C LEU A 76 5.46 15.79 11.05
N LYS A 77 5.99 16.96 11.41
CA LYS A 77 7.41 17.19 11.59
C LYS A 77 7.71 17.38 13.08
N ASP A 78 8.62 16.57 13.62
CA ASP A 78 9.11 16.72 15.00
C ASP A 78 10.31 17.69 15.11
N LYS A 79 10.80 17.89 16.34
CA LYS A 79 11.97 18.75 16.61
C LYS A 79 13.30 18.20 16.07
N GLY A 80 13.36 16.90 15.79
CA GLY A 80 14.55 16.21 15.30
C GLY A 80 14.62 16.09 13.78
N ASP A 81 13.82 16.86 13.04
CA ASP A 81 13.72 16.76 11.58
C ASP A 81 13.22 15.40 11.07
N ASN A 82 12.45 14.66 11.88
CA ASN A 82 11.74 13.47 11.43
C ASN A 82 10.37 13.83 10.86
N TYR A 83 9.96 13.11 9.82
CA TYR A 83 8.67 13.31 9.15
C TYR A 83 7.83 12.04 9.22
N TYR A 84 6.54 12.20 9.49
CA TYR A 84 5.62 11.08 9.68
C TYR A 84 4.33 11.32 8.90
N TYR A 85 3.94 10.36 8.07
CA TYR A 85 2.64 10.37 7.44
C TYR A 85 1.55 10.03 8.44
N VAL A 86 0.50 10.83 8.41
CA VAL A 86 -0.69 10.66 9.23
C VAL A 86 -1.90 10.69 8.31
N SER A 87 -2.83 9.76 8.50
CA SER A 87 -4.07 9.72 7.73
C SER A 87 -4.99 10.89 8.08
N GLU A 88 -6.01 11.13 7.27
CA GLU A 88 -7.05 12.14 7.57
C GLU A 88 -7.75 11.92 8.93
N ASN A 89 -7.81 10.66 9.38
CA ASN A 89 -8.36 10.29 10.70
C ASN A 89 -7.31 10.31 11.83
N LEU A 90 -6.22 11.06 11.65
CA LEU A 90 -5.15 11.25 12.65
C LEU A 90 -4.45 9.97 13.10
N CYS A 91 -4.44 8.92 12.27
CA CYS A 91 -3.75 7.68 12.57
C CYS A 91 -2.35 7.68 11.95
N TYR A 92 -1.35 7.27 12.72
CA TYR A 92 0.02 7.11 12.24
C TYR A 92 0.12 6.06 11.12
N MET A 93 0.74 6.43 9.99
CA MET A 93 0.96 5.56 8.85
C MET A 93 2.42 5.09 8.81
N ASP A 94 3.36 6.00 8.58
CA ASP A 94 4.76 5.62 8.41
C ASP A 94 5.72 6.79 8.66
N LYS A 95 7.00 6.48 8.86
CA LYS A 95 8.07 7.46 8.85
C LYS A 95 8.54 7.65 7.41
N VAL A 96 8.78 8.90 7.02
CA VAL A 96 9.20 9.25 5.67
C VAL A 96 10.43 10.16 5.71
N GLU A 97 11.32 9.99 4.75
CA GLU A 97 12.42 10.93 4.50
C GLU A 97 11.89 12.18 3.79
N ARG A 98 12.51 13.34 4.03
CA ARG A 98 11.99 14.63 3.56
C ARG A 98 11.87 14.68 2.03
N GLU A 99 12.84 14.12 1.34
CA GLU A 99 12.92 13.99 -0.12
C GLU A 99 11.83 13.08 -0.71
N ASN A 100 11.31 12.15 0.09
CA ASN A 100 10.33 11.15 -0.31
C ASN A 100 8.89 11.55 0.07
N ILE A 101 8.69 12.77 0.58
CA ILE A 101 7.37 13.31 0.88
C ILE A 101 6.59 13.48 -0.43
N LYS A 102 5.42 12.84 -0.52
CA LYS A 102 4.51 12.96 -1.66
C LYS A 102 4.09 14.42 -1.83
N SER A 103 3.97 14.86 -3.08
CA SER A 103 3.58 16.23 -3.42
C SER A 103 2.21 16.60 -2.82
N ASN A 104 2.00 17.88 -2.50
CA ASN A 104 0.77 18.44 -1.94
C ASN A 104 0.40 18.01 -0.50
N CYS A 105 1.30 17.33 0.22
CA CYS A 105 1.10 17.09 1.65
C CYS A 105 1.33 18.37 2.47
N ILE A 106 0.39 18.69 3.36
CA ILE A 106 0.56 19.75 4.36
C ILE A 106 1.55 19.27 5.41
N ILE A 107 2.65 20.01 5.60
CA ILE A 107 3.61 19.73 6.68
C ILE A 107 3.22 20.55 7.90
N VAL A 108 2.88 19.86 8.99
CA VAL A 108 2.56 20.47 10.28
C VAL A 108 3.78 20.33 11.19
N LYS A 109 4.37 21.47 11.53
CA LYS A 109 5.41 21.52 12.56
C LYS A 109 4.74 21.44 13.92
N SER A 110 5.24 20.58 14.79
CA SER A 110 4.74 20.52 16.14
C SER A 110 5.86 20.45 17.16
N ASP A 111 5.64 21.12 18.29
CA ASP A 111 6.59 21.21 19.38
C ASP A 111 6.52 20.01 20.35
N PHE A 112 5.88 18.89 19.95
CA PHE A 112 5.85 17.68 20.75
C PHE A 112 7.15 16.87 20.61
N SER A 113 7.49 16.14 21.67
CA SER A 113 8.50 15.07 21.64
C SER A 113 7.77 13.73 21.69
N ILE A 114 8.00 12.87 20.70
CA ILE A 114 7.53 11.48 20.76
C ILE A 114 8.47 10.74 21.71
N LYS A 115 7.95 10.26 22.85
CA LYS A 115 8.68 9.39 23.78
C LYS A 115 8.53 7.93 23.37
#